data_AF-A0A126Z847-F1
#
_entry.id   AF-A0A126Z847-F1
#
_cell.length_a   1.000
_cell.length_b   1.000
_cell.length_c   1.000
_cell.angle_alpha   90.00
_cell.angle_beta   90.00
_cell.angle_gamma   90.00
#
_symmetry.space_group_name_H-M   'P 1'
#
loop_
_entity.id
_entity.type
_entity.pdbx_description
1 polymer ?
#
loop_
_entity_poly.entity_id
_entity_poly.type
_entity_poly.pdbx_seq_one_letter_code
_entity_poly.pdbx_strand_id
1 'polypeptide(L)'
;MIDPKSPEGRYKQHKAGAAARGLAFTLSYAQWWELWEPHWEKRGRGSREMCMCRLHDEGGYTPGNVRIATNRENKHEQAMEAKVRHTPRRYSSQREYRQAPAQAMAWQSRGDVNVADTDDA
;
A
#
# COMPACT_ATOMS: atom_id res chain seq x y z
N MET A 1 -16.90 -3.20 -38.65
CA MET A 1 -16.12 -2.26 -37.82
C MET A 1 -16.64 -2.38 -36.40
N ILE A 2 -15.81 -2.69 -35.41
CA ILE A 2 -16.27 -2.77 -34.01
C ILE A 2 -16.28 -1.35 -33.46
N ASP A 3 -17.40 -0.93 -32.86
CA ASP A 3 -17.50 0.38 -32.23
C ASP A 3 -16.51 0.46 -31.05
N PRO A 4 -15.59 1.44 -31.01
CA PRO A 4 -14.63 1.61 -29.91
C PRO A 4 -15.29 1.89 -28.55
N LYS A 5 -16.56 2.32 -28.53
CA LYS A 5 -17.35 2.51 -27.31
C LYS A 5 -18.12 1.27 -26.87
N SER A 6 -18.21 0.24 -27.73
CA SER A 6 -18.83 -1.03 -27.36
C SER A 6 -18.02 -1.78 -26.28
N PRO A 7 -18.68 -2.64 -25.51
CA PRO A 7 -18.01 -3.57 -24.58
C PRO A 7 -16.87 -4.37 -25.24
N GLU A 8 -17.11 -4.90 -26.43
CA GLU A 8 -16.10 -5.65 -27.19
C GLU A 8 -14.88 -4.80 -27.56
N GLY A 9 -15.12 -3.57 -28.01
CA GLY A 9 -14.06 -2.61 -28.32
C GLY A 9 -13.21 -2.30 -27.08
N ARG A 10 -13.84 -2.10 -25.93
CA ARG A 10 -13.14 -1.86 -24.65
C ARG A 10 -12.39 -3.08 -24.14
N TYR A 11 -12.95 -4.28 -24.29
CA TYR A 11 -12.23 -5.52 -23.98
C TYR A 11 -10.94 -5.62 -24.80
N LYS A 12 -11.02 -5.42 -26.12
CA LYS A 12 -9.84 -5.46 -27.00
C LYS A 12 -8.81 -4.40 -26.64
N GLN A 13 -9.26 -3.17 -26.37
CA GLN A 13 -8.38 -2.09 -25.90
C GLN A 13 -7.69 -2.46 -24.58
N HIS A 14 -8.42 -3.06 -23.64
CA HIS A 14 -7.88 -3.44 -22.34
C HIS A 14 -6.83 -4.55 -22.47
N LYS A 15 -7.14 -5.59 -23.26
CA LYS A 15 -6.22 -6.69 -23.56
C LYS A 15 -4.94 -6.18 -24.24
N ALA A 16 -5.06 -5.29 -25.23
CA ALA A 16 -3.92 -4.66 -25.89
C ALA A 16 -3.08 -3.82 -24.90
N GLY A 17 -3.74 -3.05 -24.02
CA GLY A 17 -3.06 -2.26 -22.99
C GLY A 17 -2.32 -3.12 -21.95
N ALA A 18 -2.86 -4.30 -21.60
CA ALA A 18 -2.18 -5.26 -20.73
C ALA A 18 -0.95 -5.86 -21.42
N ALA A 19 -1.08 -6.27 -22.68
CA ALA A 19 0.03 -6.78 -23.48
C ALA A 19 1.17 -5.75 -23.64
N ALA A 20 0.83 -4.48 -23.89
CA ALA A 20 1.82 -3.40 -23.97
C ALA A 20 2.60 -3.17 -22.66
N ARG A 21 2.02 -3.56 -21.52
CA ARG A 21 2.66 -3.49 -20.19
C ARG A 21 3.36 -4.80 -19.79
N GLY A 22 3.36 -5.82 -20.65
CA GLY A 22 3.89 -7.14 -20.34
C GLY A 22 3.07 -7.91 -19.29
N LEU A 23 1.81 -7.58 -19.10
CA LEU A 23 0.92 -8.22 -18.13
C LEU A 23 0.13 -9.36 -18.78
N ALA A 24 0.04 -10.50 -18.10
CA ALA A 24 -0.82 -11.59 -18.52
C ALA A 24 -2.29 -11.17 -18.50
N PHE A 25 -3.05 -11.52 -19.54
CA PHE A 25 -4.49 -11.25 -19.63
C PHE A 25 -5.20 -12.56 -20.02
N THR A 26 -5.70 -13.29 -19.02
CA THR A 26 -6.33 -14.61 -19.22
C THR A 26 -7.85 -14.56 -19.13
N LEU A 27 -8.43 -13.40 -18.80
CA LEU A 27 -9.89 -13.21 -18.80
C LEU A 27 -10.47 -13.39 -20.21
N SER A 28 -11.49 -14.23 -20.30
CA SER A 28 -12.36 -14.25 -21.48
C SER A 28 -13.21 -12.98 -21.56
N TYR A 29 -13.77 -12.69 -22.75
CA TYR A 29 -14.69 -11.57 -22.90
C TYR A 29 -15.93 -11.71 -22.02
N ALA A 30 -16.49 -12.92 -21.92
CA ALA A 30 -17.67 -13.20 -21.09
C ALA A 30 -17.39 -12.89 -19.60
N GLN A 31 -16.29 -13.40 -19.04
CA GLN A 31 -15.89 -13.12 -17.65
C GLN A 31 -15.59 -11.64 -17.43
N TRP A 32 -14.95 -11.01 -18.42
CA TRP A 32 -14.68 -9.58 -18.34
C TRP A 32 -15.98 -8.77 -18.36
N TRP A 33 -16.96 -9.17 -19.16
CA TRP A 33 -18.26 -8.50 -19.26
C TRP A 33 -19.10 -8.72 -18.02
N GLU A 34 -19.15 -9.93 -17.47
CA GLU A 34 -19.85 -10.24 -16.21
C GLU A 34 -19.41 -9.32 -15.06
N LEU A 35 -18.11 -9.03 -14.97
CA LEU A 35 -17.58 -8.08 -13.98
C LEU A 35 -17.96 -6.63 -14.28
N TRP A 36 -18.10 -6.27 -15.56
CA TRP A 36 -18.31 -4.89 -15.99
C TRP A 36 -19.78 -4.49 -16.14
N GLU A 37 -20.65 -5.41 -16.50
CA GLU A 37 -22.07 -5.19 -16.76
C GLU A 37 -22.77 -4.36 -15.66
N PRO A 38 -22.66 -4.69 -14.36
CA PRO A 38 -23.32 -3.91 -13.30
C PRO A 38 -22.71 -2.51 -13.07
N HIS A 39 -21.54 -2.23 -13.66
CA HIS A 39 -20.76 -1.01 -13.44
C HIS A 39 -20.45 -0.25 -14.72
N TRP A 40 -21.00 -0.70 -15.85
CA TRP A 40 -20.62 -0.24 -17.18
C TRP A 40 -20.84 1.25 -17.37
N GLU A 41 -21.98 1.74 -16.92
CA GLU A 41 -22.35 3.16 -16.98
C GLU A 41 -21.43 4.05 -16.14
N LYS A 42 -20.83 3.49 -15.09
CA LYS A 42 -19.93 4.21 -14.17
C LYS A 42 -18.47 4.12 -14.61
N ARG A 43 -18.17 3.48 -15.74
CA ARG A 43 -16.81 3.31 -16.24
C ARG A 43 -16.21 4.63 -16.68
N GLY A 44 -15.00 4.93 -16.21
CA GLY A 44 -14.29 6.14 -16.65
C GLY A 44 -12.95 6.40 -15.96
N ARG A 45 -12.46 7.63 -16.09
CA ARG A 45 -11.13 8.10 -15.61
C ARG A 45 -11.20 9.01 -14.37
N GLY A 46 -12.38 9.49 -14.02
CA GLY A 46 -12.66 10.32 -12.86
C GLY A 46 -12.50 9.56 -11.55
N SER A 47 -12.29 10.29 -10.45
CA SER A 47 -11.99 9.71 -9.14
C SER A 47 -13.11 8.81 -8.60
N ARG A 48 -14.37 9.14 -8.92
CA ARG A 48 -15.58 8.37 -8.56
C ARG A 48 -15.99 7.36 -9.63
N GLU A 49 -15.34 7.38 -10.77
CA GLU A 49 -15.62 6.45 -11.87
C GLU A 49 -14.91 5.12 -11.61
N MET A 50 -15.52 4.05 -12.10
CA MET A 50 -15.08 2.68 -11.90
C MET A 50 -13.98 2.31 -12.89
N CYS A 51 -13.01 1.55 -12.41
CA CYS A 51 -11.95 0.92 -13.19
C CYS A 51 -11.72 -0.53 -12.74
N MET A 52 -11.17 -1.35 -13.64
CA MET A 52 -10.79 -2.72 -13.33
C MET A 52 -9.36 -2.74 -12.82
N CYS A 53 -9.21 -3.14 -11.57
CA CYS A 53 -7.96 -3.13 -10.82
C CYS A 53 -7.46 -4.56 -10.64
N ARG A 54 -6.13 -4.71 -10.55
CA ARG A 54 -5.49 -5.96 -10.14
C ARG A 54 -5.32 -5.94 -8.63
N LEU A 55 -5.42 -7.08 -7.97
CA LEU A 55 -5.18 -7.16 -6.53
C LEU A 55 -3.69 -6.96 -6.25
N HIS A 56 -3.37 -6.09 -5.28
CA HIS A 56 -2.01 -5.83 -4.80
C HIS A 56 -0.98 -5.40 -5.86
N ASP A 57 -1.46 -4.90 -7.01
CA ASP A 57 -0.64 -4.63 -8.19
C ASP A 57 0.20 -5.83 -8.71
N GLU A 58 -0.09 -7.03 -8.22
CA GLU A 58 0.64 -8.26 -8.50
C GLU A 58 -0.07 -9.12 -9.56
N GLY A 59 0.71 -9.82 -10.37
CA GLY A 59 0.20 -10.72 -11.41
C GLY A 59 -0.54 -10.04 -12.58
N GLY A 60 -1.31 -10.85 -13.30
CA GLY A 60 -2.04 -10.44 -14.50
C GLY A 60 -3.53 -10.19 -14.26
N TYR A 61 -4.24 -9.81 -15.33
CA TYR A 61 -5.70 -9.80 -15.36
C TYR A 61 -6.21 -11.24 -15.54
N THR A 62 -6.37 -11.94 -14.42
CA THR A 62 -6.85 -13.32 -14.36
C THR A 62 -8.13 -13.40 -13.54
N PRO A 63 -9.01 -14.40 -13.78
CA PRO A 63 -10.12 -14.67 -12.86
C PRO A 63 -9.61 -14.78 -11.42
N GLY A 64 -10.26 -14.12 -10.47
CA GLY A 64 -9.86 -14.09 -9.06
C GLY A 64 -8.75 -13.10 -8.69
N ASN A 65 -8.00 -12.54 -9.66
CA ASN A 65 -6.98 -11.51 -9.40
C ASN A 65 -7.41 -10.10 -9.84
N VAL A 66 -8.70 -9.92 -10.13
CA VAL A 66 -9.26 -8.66 -10.62
C VAL A 66 -10.48 -8.27 -9.81
N ARG A 67 -10.66 -6.97 -9.63
CA ARG A 67 -11.87 -6.39 -9.02
C ARG A 67 -12.24 -5.09 -9.73
N ILE A 68 -13.53 -4.74 -9.69
CA ILE A 68 -13.97 -3.40 -10.07
C ILE A 68 -13.95 -2.52 -8.83
N ALA A 69 -13.32 -1.36 -8.95
CA ALA A 69 -13.19 -0.39 -7.87
C ALA A 69 -13.24 1.02 -8.43
N THR A 70 -13.48 2.01 -7.59
CA THR A 70 -13.30 3.40 -8.02
C THR A 70 -11.82 3.71 -8.23
N ASN A 71 -11.52 4.60 -9.16
CA ASN A 71 -10.14 5.08 -9.37
C ASN A 71 -9.52 5.65 -8.08
N ARG A 72 -10.33 6.26 -7.21
CA ARG A 72 -9.90 6.75 -5.89
C ARG A 72 -9.45 5.61 -4.97
N GLU A 73 -10.24 4.54 -4.88
CA GLU A 73 -9.91 3.38 -4.03
C GLU A 73 -8.64 2.69 -4.52
N ASN A 74 -8.49 2.49 -5.83
CA ASN A 74 -7.28 1.89 -6.41
C ASN A 74 -6.03 2.69 -6.07
N LYS A 75 -6.08 4.01 -6.21
CA LYS A 75 -4.95 4.90 -5.84
C LYS A 75 -4.66 4.88 -4.34
N HIS A 76 -5.71 4.81 -3.53
CA HIS A 76 -5.56 4.76 -2.08
C HIS A 76 -4.89 3.45 -1.63
N GLU A 77 -5.33 2.31 -2.18
CA GLU A 77 -4.71 0.99 -1.93
C GLU A 77 -3.23 1.01 -2.30
N GLN A 78 -2.90 1.45 -3.52
CA GLN A 78 -1.52 1.58 -3.98
C GLN A 78 -0.67 2.49 -3.06
N ALA A 79 -1.21 3.61 -2.59
CA ALA A 79 -0.52 4.51 -1.69
C ALA A 79 -0.28 3.88 -0.29
N MET A 80 -1.24 3.10 0.21
CA MET A 80 -1.09 2.39 1.48
C MET A 80 -0.05 1.27 1.37
N GLU A 81 -0.07 0.50 0.29
CA GLU A 81 0.94 -0.54 0.04
C GLU A 81 2.35 0.05 -0.09
N ALA A 82 2.50 1.17 -0.81
CA ALA A 82 3.80 1.85 -0.91
C ALA A 82 4.32 2.31 0.46
N LYS A 83 3.45 2.83 1.33
CA LYS A 83 3.82 3.21 2.70
C LYS A 83 4.29 2.00 3.51
N VAL A 84 3.55 0.89 3.46
CA VAL A 84 3.93 -0.35 4.16
C VAL A 84 5.28 -0.88 3.65
N ARG A 85 5.49 -0.90 2.33
CA ARG A 85 6.76 -1.31 1.71
C ARG A 85 7.93 -0.40 2.11
N HIS A 86 7.72 0.91 2.26
CA HIS A 86 8.77 1.89 2.53
C HIS A 86 8.97 2.22 4.01
N THR A 87 8.04 1.83 4.90
CA THR A 87 8.31 1.87 6.34
C THR A 87 9.35 0.82 6.69
N PRO A 88 10.61 1.18 7.04
CA PRO A 88 11.46 0.23 7.71
C PRO A 88 10.73 -0.20 8.98
N ARG A 89 10.73 -1.50 9.26
CA ARG A 89 10.14 -2.13 10.44
C ARG A 89 10.78 -1.52 11.70
N ARG A 90 10.34 -0.32 12.12
CA ARG A 90 10.78 0.38 13.33
C ARG A 90 10.11 -0.26 14.55
N TYR A 91 10.35 -1.55 14.78
CA TYR A 91 10.05 -2.20 16.05
C TYR A 91 10.85 -3.50 16.21
N SER A 92 12.08 -3.37 16.71
CA SER A 92 12.78 -4.44 17.42
C SER A 92 13.58 -3.97 18.64
N SER A 93 13.68 -2.65 18.92
CA SER A 93 14.53 -2.14 20.00
C SER A 93 13.93 -2.18 21.41
N GLN A 94 12.66 -2.58 21.59
CA GLN A 94 12.06 -2.61 22.93
C GLN A 94 12.38 -3.89 23.72
N ARG A 95 12.85 -4.96 23.06
CA ARG A 95 13.19 -6.23 23.72
C ARG A 95 14.67 -6.31 24.15
N GLU A 96 15.55 -5.58 23.48
CA GLU A 96 16.99 -5.51 23.83
C GLU A 96 17.27 -4.55 25.00
N TYR A 97 16.39 -3.57 25.28
CA TYR A 97 16.56 -2.68 26.44
C TYR A 97 16.30 -3.33 27.79
N ARG A 98 15.64 -4.50 27.85
CA ARG A 98 15.41 -5.25 29.10
C ARG A 98 16.59 -6.11 29.53
N GLN A 99 17.62 -6.26 28.68
CA GLN A 99 18.81 -7.06 28.98
C GLN A 99 20.12 -6.24 29.05
N ALA A 100 20.03 -4.91 29.06
CA ALA A 100 21.19 -4.10 29.40
C ALA A 100 21.48 -4.25 30.92
N PRO A 101 22.68 -4.71 31.33
CA PRO A 101 23.02 -4.80 32.74
C PRO A 101 23.06 -3.40 33.37
N ALA A 102 22.57 -3.29 34.61
CA ALA A 102 22.34 -2.07 35.37
C ALA A 102 23.60 -1.19 35.67
N GLN A 103 24.74 -1.42 35.03
CA GLN A 103 26.01 -0.74 35.31
C GLN A 103 26.27 0.50 34.45
N ALA A 104 25.39 0.85 33.50
CA ALA A 104 25.61 1.99 32.59
C ALA A 104 24.98 3.33 33.05
N MET A 105 24.50 3.44 34.29
CA MET A 105 23.96 4.70 34.85
C MET A 105 24.83 5.27 35.97
N ALA A 106 26.15 5.35 35.77
CA ALA A 106 26.99 6.23 36.56
C ALA A 106 26.98 7.63 35.92
N TRP A 107 25.92 8.39 36.17
CA TRP A 107 25.97 9.84 35.97
C TRP A 107 26.99 10.41 36.96
N GLN A 108 28.12 10.86 36.43
CA GLN A 108 29.19 11.47 37.22
C GLN A 108 28.66 12.72 37.92
N SER A 109 28.69 12.65 39.23
CA SER A 109 28.48 13.68 40.23
C SER A 109 29.17 15.00 39.88
N ARG A 110 28.37 16.05 39.70
CA ARG A 110 28.82 17.44 39.85
C ARG A 110 27.95 18.12 40.90
N GLY A 111 28.60 18.44 42.02
CA GLY A 111 28.28 19.61 42.84
C GLY A 111 27.36 19.34 44.02
N ASP A 112 27.95 19.10 45.19
CA ASP A 112 27.52 19.69 46.46
C ASP A 112 28.73 19.69 47.41
N VAL A 113 29.48 20.80 47.42
CA VAL A 113 30.47 21.07 48.48
C VAL A 113 29.70 21.87 49.52
N ASN A 114 29.23 21.20 50.57
CA ASN A 114 28.54 21.83 51.68
C ASN A 114 29.61 22.41 52.61
N VAL A 115 29.80 23.73 52.57
CA VAL A 115 30.55 24.48 53.58
C VAL A 115 29.55 24.85 54.68
N ALA A 116 29.64 24.17 55.81
CA ALA A 116 29.00 24.60 57.05
C ALA A 116 29.94 24.25 58.21
N ASP A 117 30.58 25.30 58.72
CA ASP A 117 31.22 25.43 60.03
C ASP A 117 30.36 24.86 61.17
N THR A 118 30.98 24.14 62.11
CA THR A 118 30.67 24.31 63.54
C THR A 118 31.80 23.78 64.43
N ASP A 119 32.16 24.64 65.39
CA ASP A 119 33.25 24.63 66.36
C ASP A 119 33.47 23.34 67.19
N ASP A 120 34.74 23.10 67.50
CA ASP A 120 35.22 22.30 68.63
C ASP A 120 35.86 23.24 69.66
N ALA A 121 35.44 23.06 70.93
CA ALA A 121 35.90 23.66 72.20
C ALA A 121 35.10 24.83 72.81
#